data_AF-A0A9W6ZYF3-F1
#
_entry.id   AF-A0A9W6ZYF3-F1
#
_cell.length_a   1.000
_cell.length_b   1.000
_cell.length_c   1.000
_cell.angle_alpha   90.00
_cell.angle_beta   90.00
_cell.angle_gamma   90.00
#
_symmetry.space_group_name_H-M   'P 1'
#
loop_
_entity.id
_entity.type
_entity.pdbx_description
1 polymer ?
#
loop_
_entity_poly.entity_id
_entity_poly.type
_entity_poly.pdbx_seq_one_letter_code
_entity_poly.pdbx_strand_id
1 'polypeptide(L)'
;MHRRLGAEFVTDWNKNELYLNDAKEAIDSIKDMEVRGKVTSLQEDLFNHVKNRDTAKADKVFKELKVIAKTQTERLGKTTATVLNYYRFRGNGHRYREIERIEEIPAAKQYNFPAEPGETTEDRVELLLAMADWKEKEFQDRMKSEIVEPMNTASSIADLCKSYDIDSSSYVYDKFGTPVELKDPLFAFGGGAPNNILVKPRFGPPKGYQRALAKEKEGMKKMGDKWIGLRDLNRVTFELEDPLMLTLAYKALMKKYKVSGLKNKFEWVHTTTYKQPPDIHMDLDLGEGWLVEVQLMFASVLTVKKELHKFYDVVRAEKPQAILSPLFKVAQTIEAVKDEEIERMRKMMESAEVAHKMNQRRESGTASAWGEGAGERIKELEGKLAAWKTWAREALEKFEDSPEGGLIDDHFSSRLKKERVPITKKHFLSIKNDCYRPFL
;
A
#
# COMPACT_ATOMS: atom_id res chain seq x y z
N MET A 1 -31.90 14.80 -36.65
CA MET A 1 -30.43 14.84 -36.61
C MET A 1 -29.87 13.92 -35.50
N HIS A 2 -30.43 12.72 -35.29
CA HIS A 2 -30.08 11.80 -34.17
C HIS A 2 -29.93 10.32 -34.60
N ARG A 3 -29.65 10.01 -35.88
CA ARG A 3 -29.54 8.62 -36.37
C ARG A 3 -28.24 8.32 -37.14
N ARG A 4 -27.09 8.83 -36.67
CA ARG A 4 -25.74 8.42 -37.13
C ARG A 4 -24.70 8.45 -36.00
N LEU A 5 -25.00 7.81 -34.87
CA LEU A 5 -24.01 7.45 -33.84
C LEU A 5 -23.97 5.93 -33.67
N GLY A 6 -24.01 5.20 -34.79
CA GLY A 6 -23.93 3.74 -34.82
C GLY A 6 -22.50 3.29 -35.08
N ALA A 7 -22.01 2.35 -34.26
CA ALA A 7 -20.70 1.68 -34.26
C ALA A 7 -19.54 2.35 -33.49
N GLU A 8 -19.34 3.67 -33.55
CA GLU A 8 -18.25 4.31 -32.77
C GLU A 8 -18.64 4.64 -31.32
N PHE A 9 -19.93 4.65 -31.03
CA PHE A 9 -20.50 4.77 -29.68
C PHE A 9 -20.70 3.38 -29.03
N VAL A 10 -19.92 2.37 -29.42
CA VAL A 10 -19.59 1.27 -28.51
C VAL A 10 -18.54 1.84 -27.57
N THR A 11 -19.08 2.47 -26.54
CA THR A 11 -18.67 3.71 -25.90
C THR A 11 -17.42 3.62 -25.03
N ASP A 12 -16.74 4.75 -24.82
CA ASP A 12 -15.68 4.96 -23.82
C ASP A 12 -15.95 4.30 -22.46
N TRP A 13 -17.23 4.10 -22.09
CA TRP A 13 -17.62 3.41 -20.87
C TRP A 13 -17.17 1.95 -20.82
N ASN A 14 -17.32 1.20 -21.92
CA ASN A 14 -16.84 -0.19 -22.00
C ASN A 14 -15.31 -0.28 -21.86
N LYS A 15 -14.58 0.74 -22.33
CA LYS A 15 -13.11 0.82 -22.17
C LYS A 15 -12.72 1.10 -20.72
N ASN A 16 -13.43 1.99 -20.03
CA ASN A 16 -13.16 2.29 -18.62
C ASN A 16 -13.33 1.07 -17.71
N GLU A 17 -14.41 0.30 -17.91
CA GLU A 17 -14.64 -0.92 -17.15
C GLU A 17 -13.63 -2.02 -17.50
N LEU A 18 -13.25 -2.15 -18.78
CA LEU A 18 -12.19 -3.05 -19.21
C LEU A 18 -10.87 -2.76 -18.48
N TYR A 19 -10.39 -1.52 -18.49
CA TYR A 19 -9.14 -1.17 -17.81
C TYR A 19 -9.20 -1.35 -16.29
N LEU A 20 -10.37 -1.11 -15.67
CA LEU A 20 -10.56 -1.38 -14.24
C LEU A 20 -10.46 -2.88 -13.96
N ASN A 21 -11.15 -3.71 -14.75
CA ASN A 21 -11.17 -5.16 -14.56
C ASN A 21 -9.78 -5.76 -14.79
N ASP A 22 -9.09 -5.38 -15.88
CA ASP A 22 -7.72 -5.80 -16.16
C ASP A 22 -6.78 -5.45 -14.99
N ALA A 23 -6.91 -4.24 -14.44
CA ALA A 23 -6.08 -3.82 -13.32
C ALA A 23 -6.42 -4.56 -12.03
N LYS A 24 -7.70 -4.85 -11.75
CA LYS A 24 -8.12 -5.68 -10.61
C LYS A 24 -7.56 -7.09 -10.70
N GLU A 25 -7.73 -7.75 -11.84
CA GLU A 25 -7.16 -9.08 -12.09
C GLU A 25 -5.63 -9.08 -11.95
N ALA A 26 -4.97 -8.03 -12.46
CA ALA A 26 -3.53 -7.84 -12.30
C ALA A 26 -3.11 -7.67 -10.82
N ILE A 27 -3.87 -6.93 -10.02
CA ILE A 27 -3.59 -6.77 -8.58
C ILE A 27 -3.86 -8.06 -7.80
N ASP A 28 -4.95 -8.75 -8.09
CA ASP A 28 -5.31 -10.02 -7.42
C ASP A 28 -4.27 -11.11 -7.73
N SER A 29 -3.72 -11.12 -8.94
CA SER A 29 -2.65 -12.04 -9.36
C SER A 29 -1.25 -11.68 -8.87
N ILE A 30 -1.04 -10.57 -8.16
CA ILE A 30 0.29 -10.23 -7.59
C ILE A 30 0.81 -11.38 -6.72
N LYS A 31 -0.07 -11.94 -5.89
CA LYS A 31 0.28 -12.99 -4.92
C LYS A 31 0.10 -14.37 -5.53
N ASP A 32 1.15 -14.83 -6.20
CA ASP A 32 1.23 -16.20 -6.69
C ASP A 32 1.58 -17.14 -5.52
N MET A 33 0.58 -17.87 -5.02
CA MET A 33 0.74 -18.72 -3.84
C MET A 33 1.60 -19.96 -4.11
N GLU A 34 1.54 -20.49 -5.33
CA GLU A 34 2.38 -21.62 -5.75
C GLU A 34 3.86 -21.21 -5.75
N VAL A 35 4.17 -20.07 -6.39
CA VAL A 35 5.54 -19.53 -6.42
C VAL A 35 6.03 -19.18 -5.02
N ARG A 36 5.17 -18.62 -4.16
CA ARG A 36 5.53 -18.33 -2.76
C ARG A 36 5.86 -19.60 -1.98
N GLY A 37 5.07 -20.66 -2.14
CA GLY A 37 5.35 -21.97 -1.55
C GLY A 37 6.70 -22.52 -2.01
N LYS A 38 6.93 -22.52 -3.34
CA LYS A 38 8.20 -22.96 -3.93
C LYS A 38 9.40 -22.16 -3.42
N VAL A 39 9.30 -20.83 -3.39
CA VAL A 39 10.39 -19.97 -2.89
C VAL A 39 10.65 -20.22 -1.41
N THR A 40 9.61 -20.37 -0.60
CA THR A 40 9.76 -20.64 0.85
C THR A 40 10.49 -21.97 1.09
N SER A 41 10.09 -23.04 0.38
CA SER A 41 10.76 -24.34 0.45
C SER A 41 12.23 -24.26 0.03
N LEU A 42 12.53 -23.57 -1.09
CA LEU A 42 13.92 -23.39 -1.53
C LEU A 42 14.76 -22.54 -0.55
N GLN A 43 14.16 -21.57 0.15
CA GLN A 43 14.87 -20.82 1.18
C GLN A 43 15.19 -21.66 2.41
N GLU A 44 14.29 -22.57 2.78
CA GLU A 44 14.53 -23.54 3.86
C GLU A 44 15.67 -24.50 3.49
N ASP A 45 15.65 -25.05 2.27
CA ASP A 45 16.75 -25.86 1.74
C ASP A 45 18.07 -25.09 1.73
N LEU A 46 18.06 -23.84 1.27
CA LEU A 46 19.24 -22.96 1.27
C LEU A 46 19.78 -22.77 2.69
N PHE A 47 18.91 -22.48 3.65
CA PHE A 47 19.28 -22.34 5.05
C PHE A 47 19.92 -23.61 5.59
N ASN A 48 19.30 -24.78 5.35
CA ASN A 48 19.82 -26.06 5.80
C ASN A 48 21.19 -26.40 5.18
N HIS A 49 21.38 -26.14 3.89
CA HIS A 49 22.67 -26.35 3.22
C HIS A 49 23.76 -25.42 3.75
N VAL A 50 23.45 -24.13 3.97
CA VAL A 50 24.41 -23.18 4.56
C VAL A 50 24.75 -23.57 6.00
N LYS A 51 23.75 -23.95 6.80
CA LYS A 51 23.93 -24.43 8.19
C LYS A 51 24.84 -25.65 8.26
N ASN A 52 24.65 -26.60 7.34
CA ASN A 52 25.45 -27.83 7.25
C ASN A 52 26.76 -27.67 6.48
N ARG A 53 27.12 -26.44 6.07
CA ARG A 53 28.32 -26.12 5.30
C ARG A 53 28.42 -26.85 3.95
N ASP A 54 27.29 -27.26 3.36
CA ASP A 54 27.22 -27.85 2.02
C ASP A 54 27.16 -26.74 0.96
N THR A 55 28.33 -26.16 0.65
CA THR A 55 28.46 -24.99 -0.22
C THR A 55 27.98 -25.24 -1.65
N ALA A 56 28.25 -26.44 -2.19
CA ALA A 56 27.85 -26.80 -3.55
C ALA A 56 26.33 -26.86 -3.71
N LYS A 57 25.62 -27.47 -2.75
CA LYS A 57 24.15 -27.49 -2.79
C LYS A 57 23.55 -26.13 -2.48
N ALA A 58 24.11 -25.37 -1.54
CA ALA A 58 23.67 -24.01 -1.25
C ALA A 58 23.76 -23.11 -2.50
N ASP A 59 24.87 -23.15 -3.23
CA ASP A 59 25.04 -22.38 -4.47
C ASP A 59 24.06 -22.80 -5.58
N LYS A 60 23.76 -24.11 -5.67
CA LYS A 60 22.76 -24.62 -6.61
C LYS A 60 21.36 -24.05 -6.31
N VAL A 61 20.91 -24.17 -5.07
CA VAL A 61 19.59 -23.67 -4.62
C VAL A 61 19.53 -22.14 -4.75
N PHE A 62 20.61 -21.43 -4.41
CA PHE A 62 20.71 -19.99 -4.57
C PHE A 62 20.52 -19.55 -6.04
N LYS A 63 21.17 -20.23 -6.99
CA LYS A 63 20.99 -19.94 -8.43
C LYS A 63 19.56 -20.19 -8.88
N GLU A 64 18.92 -21.26 -8.41
CA GLU A 64 17.51 -21.54 -8.71
C GLU A 64 16.58 -20.42 -8.19
N LEU A 65 16.78 -19.99 -6.94
CA LEU A 65 16.05 -18.85 -6.35
C LEU A 65 16.23 -17.57 -7.19
N LYS A 66 17.44 -17.29 -7.68
CA LYS A 66 17.69 -16.12 -8.55
C LYS A 66 16.95 -16.21 -9.89
N VAL A 67 16.85 -17.40 -10.48
CA VAL A 67 16.08 -17.62 -11.71
C VAL A 67 14.60 -17.33 -11.48
N ILE A 68 14.01 -17.90 -10.42
CA ILE A 68 12.60 -17.66 -10.06
C ILE A 68 12.36 -16.17 -9.79
N ALA A 69 13.23 -15.53 -9.00
CA ALA A 69 13.11 -14.13 -8.65
C ALA A 69 13.22 -13.20 -9.88
N LYS A 70 14.09 -13.52 -10.84
CA LYS A 70 14.17 -12.77 -12.11
C LYS A 70 12.87 -12.88 -12.91
N THR A 71 12.35 -14.10 -13.09
CA THR A 71 11.07 -14.34 -13.78
C THR A 71 9.92 -13.59 -13.11
N GLN A 72 9.86 -13.61 -11.78
CA GLN A 72 8.83 -12.89 -11.03
C GLN A 72 8.97 -11.38 -11.11
N THR A 73 10.21 -10.85 -11.11
CA THR A 73 10.45 -9.42 -11.33
C THR A 73 9.94 -8.97 -12.70
N GLU A 74 10.21 -9.76 -13.75
CA GLU A 74 9.71 -9.46 -15.11
C GLU A 74 8.18 -9.53 -15.19
N ARG A 75 7.56 -10.55 -14.56
CA ARG A 75 6.10 -10.69 -14.48
C ARG A 75 5.47 -9.48 -13.78
N LEU A 76 5.96 -9.11 -12.60
CA LEU A 76 5.45 -7.96 -11.82
C LEU A 76 5.70 -6.62 -12.53
N GLY A 77 6.76 -6.53 -13.34
CA GLY A 77 6.99 -5.42 -14.26
C GLY A 77 5.88 -5.28 -15.31
N LYS A 78 5.38 -6.40 -15.87
CA LYS A 78 4.21 -6.41 -16.77
C LYS A 78 2.93 -6.08 -16.02
N THR A 79 2.72 -6.64 -14.83
CA THR A 79 1.59 -6.29 -13.94
C THR A 79 1.54 -4.79 -13.67
N THR A 80 2.69 -4.16 -13.42
CA THR A 80 2.79 -2.70 -13.25
C THR A 80 2.30 -1.95 -14.50
N ALA A 81 2.67 -2.39 -15.70
CA ALA A 81 2.20 -1.78 -16.95
C ALA A 81 0.67 -1.89 -17.10
N THR A 82 0.09 -3.07 -16.84
CA THR A 82 -1.37 -3.29 -16.87
C THR A 82 -2.09 -2.36 -15.88
N VAL A 83 -1.59 -2.26 -14.66
CA VAL A 83 -2.15 -1.38 -13.61
C VAL A 83 -2.01 0.10 -13.97
N LEU A 84 -0.99 0.51 -14.73
CA LEU A 84 -0.87 1.91 -15.17
C LEU A 84 -1.83 2.26 -16.30
N ASN A 85 -2.19 1.31 -17.17
CA ASN A 85 -3.17 1.55 -18.24
C ASN A 85 -4.52 2.02 -17.67
N TYR A 86 -4.88 1.51 -16.49
CA TYR A 86 -6.01 2.01 -15.71
C TYR A 86 -5.91 3.51 -15.45
N TYR A 87 -4.80 4.02 -14.91
CA TYR A 87 -4.66 5.45 -14.65
C TYR A 87 -4.55 6.29 -15.93
N ARG A 88 -3.88 5.75 -16.95
CA ARG A 88 -3.59 6.45 -18.21
C ARG A 88 -4.82 6.66 -19.07
N PHE A 89 -5.66 5.64 -19.19
CA PHE A 89 -6.73 5.63 -20.18
C PHE A 89 -8.12 5.81 -19.57
N ARG A 90 -8.28 5.54 -18.26
CA ARG A 90 -9.56 5.74 -17.59
C ARG A 90 -9.94 7.22 -17.59
N GLY A 91 -11.23 7.49 -17.87
CA GLY A 91 -11.74 8.85 -17.99
C GLY A 91 -11.10 9.62 -19.15
N ASN A 92 -10.71 8.96 -20.25
CA ASN A 92 -10.05 9.58 -21.41
C ASN A 92 -8.66 10.17 -21.12
N GLY A 93 -8.04 9.76 -20.00
CA GLY A 93 -6.65 10.07 -19.64
C GLY A 93 -6.36 11.52 -19.32
N HIS A 94 -7.37 12.40 -19.28
CA HIS A 94 -7.15 13.84 -19.09
C HIS A 94 -6.45 14.15 -17.76
N ARG A 95 -6.82 13.46 -16.67
CA ARG A 95 -6.16 13.61 -15.36
C ARG A 95 -4.70 13.14 -15.34
N TYR A 96 -4.33 12.21 -16.23
CA TYR A 96 -3.00 11.61 -16.26
C TYR A 96 -1.98 12.42 -17.06
N ARG A 97 -2.41 13.09 -18.14
CA ARG A 97 -1.50 13.80 -19.08
C ARG A 97 -0.56 14.80 -18.41
N GLU A 98 -1.00 15.40 -17.31
CA GLU A 98 -0.20 16.38 -16.58
C GLU A 98 1.02 15.75 -15.89
N ILE A 99 0.93 14.46 -15.52
CA ILE A 99 2.05 13.70 -14.97
C ILE A 99 3.14 13.52 -16.03
N GLU A 100 2.77 13.25 -17.28
CA GLU A 100 3.71 13.04 -18.38
C GLU A 100 4.47 14.30 -18.78
N ARG A 101 3.94 15.48 -18.42
CA ARG A 101 4.52 16.80 -18.69
C ARG A 101 5.46 17.28 -17.58
N ILE A 102 5.61 16.52 -16.49
CA ILE A 102 6.53 16.89 -15.40
C ILE A 102 7.96 16.77 -15.91
N GLU A 103 8.64 17.92 -16.01
CA GLU A 103 10.03 18.03 -16.44
C GLU A 103 11.00 17.59 -15.34
N GLU A 104 12.06 16.90 -15.73
CA GLU A 104 13.10 16.46 -14.80
C GLU A 104 13.98 17.62 -14.33
N ILE A 105 14.42 17.56 -13.08
CA ILE A 105 15.34 18.53 -12.47
C ILE A 105 16.62 17.77 -12.10
N PRO A 106 17.80 18.19 -12.60
CA PRO A 106 19.05 17.58 -12.23
C PRO A 106 19.26 17.58 -10.72
N ALA A 107 19.76 16.45 -10.22
CA ALA A 107 20.07 16.25 -8.83
C ALA A 107 21.21 17.16 -8.34
N ALA A 108 20.98 17.87 -7.24
CA ALA A 108 22.00 18.58 -6.47
C ALA A 108 22.68 17.65 -5.46
N LYS A 109 23.83 18.10 -4.98
CA LYS A 109 24.59 17.41 -3.93
C LYS A 109 23.87 17.54 -2.59
N GLN A 110 23.82 16.43 -1.86
CA GLN A 110 23.46 16.40 -0.45
C GLN A 110 24.40 17.29 0.35
N TYR A 111 23.92 17.81 1.48
CA TYR A 111 24.75 18.46 2.47
C TYR A 111 25.99 17.61 2.77
N ASN A 112 27.16 18.22 2.60
CA ASN A 112 28.44 17.63 2.98
C ASN A 112 28.95 18.38 4.21
N PHE A 113 29.24 17.65 5.27
CA PHE A 113 30.04 18.17 6.36
C PHE A 113 31.43 18.54 5.81
N PRO A 114 32.04 19.64 6.29
CA PRO A 114 33.44 19.92 6.01
C PRO A 114 34.27 18.70 6.40
N ALA A 115 35.02 18.14 5.46
CA ALA A 115 35.86 16.98 5.75
C ALA A 115 37.01 17.41 6.67
N GLU A 116 37.06 16.85 7.87
CA GLU A 116 38.19 17.04 8.78
C GLU A 116 39.38 16.17 8.31
N PRO A 117 40.63 16.61 8.52
CA PRO A 117 41.80 15.80 8.18
C PRO A 117 41.74 14.41 8.84
N GLY A 118 41.67 13.36 8.02
CA GLY A 118 41.62 11.97 8.48
C GLY A 118 40.22 11.37 8.62
N GLU A 119 39.16 12.10 8.31
CA GLU A 119 37.78 11.57 8.32
C GLU A 119 37.64 10.42 7.31
N THR A 120 37.12 9.28 7.78
CA THR A 120 36.86 8.12 6.93
C THR A 120 35.48 8.19 6.29
N THR A 121 35.22 7.33 5.30
CA THR A 121 33.87 7.23 4.71
C THR A 121 32.85 6.74 5.74
N GLU A 122 33.29 5.86 6.62
CA GLU A 122 32.55 5.30 7.74
C GLU A 122 32.10 6.41 8.69
N ASP A 123 33.03 7.27 9.16
CA ASP A 123 32.73 8.38 10.07
C ASP A 123 31.67 9.31 9.49
N ARG A 124 31.85 9.70 8.22
CA ARG A 124 30.88 10.55 7.52
C ARG A 124 29.50 9.91 7.41
N VAL A 125 29.42 8.60 7.16
CA VAL A 125 28.14 7.87 7.07
C VAL A 125 27.46 7.81 8.43
N GLU A 126 28.20 7.61 9.52
CA GLU A 126 27.64 7.65 10.87
C GLU A 126 27.08 9.02 11.21
N LEU A 127 27.81 10.09 10.88
CA LEU A 127 27.37 11.46 11.10
C LEU A 127 26.10 11.80 10.30
N LEU A 128 26.05 11.41 9.03
CA LEU A 128 24.85 11.57 8.18
C LEU A 128 23.64 10.80 8.73
N LEU A 129 23.84 9.59 9.26
CA LEU A 129 22.76 8.80 9.87
C LEU A 129 22.28 9.41 11.18
N ALA A 130 23.20 9.87 12.03
CA ALA A 130 22.84 10.59 13.24
C ALA A 130 22.04 11.86 12.93
N MET A 131 22.47 12.65 11.94
CA MET A 131 21.72 13.82 11.48
C MET A 131 20.32 13.44 10.97
N ALA A 132 20.19 12.35 10.24
CA ALA A 132 18.89 11.85 9.78
C ALA A 132 17.96 11.50 10.95
N ASP A 133 18.46 10.86 12.00
CA ASP A 133 17.67 10.55 13.20
C ASP A 133 17.19 11.82 13.91
N TRP A 134 18.06 12.83 14.05
CA TRP A 134 17.68 14.13 14.61
C TRP A 134 16.65 14.88 13.77
N LYS A 135 16.72 14.77 12.44
CA LYS A 135 15.81 15.44 11.50
C LYS A 135 14.51 14.67 11.23
N GLU A 136 14.42 13.39 11.58
CA GLU A 136 13.30 12.52 11.21
C GLU A 136 11.96 13.06 11.72
N LYS A 137 11.88 13.50 12.99
CA LYS A 137 10.64 14.02 13.55
C LYS A 137 10.19 15.30 12.85
N GLU A 138 11.11 16.26 12.67
CA GLU A 138 10.85 17.52 11.97
C GLU A 138 10.34 17.24 10.54
N PHE A 139 11.05 16.38 9.81
CA PHE A 139 10.67 15.94 8.47
C PHE A 139 9.25 15.35 8.44
N GLN A 140 8.94 14.41 9.32
CA GLN A 140 7.61 13.78 9.34
C GLN A 140 6.51 14.79 9.66
N ASP A 141 6.72 15.67 10.63
CA ASP A 141 5.74 16.65 11.06
C ASP A 141 5.46 17.67 9.95
N ARG A 142 6.50 18.13 9.24
CA ARG A 142 6.36 19.02 8.07
C ARG A 142 5.61 18.33 6.93
N MET A 143 5.99 17.11 6.55
CA MET A 143 5.28 16.37 5.49
C MET A 143 3.80 16.13 5.83
N LYS A 144 3.48 15.88 7.10
CA LYS A 144 2.09 15.69 7.56
C LYS A 144 1.31 17.00 7.55
N SER A 145 1.82 18.05 8.18
CA SER A 145 1.11 19.32 8.39
C SER A 145 1.08 20.22 7.15
N GLU A 146 2.14 20.20 6.33
CA GLU A 146 2.26 21.11 5.19
C GLU A 146 1.74 20.51 3.89
N ILE A 147 1.60 19.18 3.78
CA ILE A 147 1.16 18.48 2.56
C ILE A 147 -0.07 17.61 2.82
N VAL A 148 0.04 16.63 3.72
CA VAL A 148 -0.99 15.60 3.89
C VAL A 148 -2.30 16.18 4.45
N GLU A 149 -2.21 16.97 5.51
CA GLU A 149 -3.38 17.56 6.15
C GLU A 149 -4.11 18.53 5.20
N PRO A 150 -3.48 19.55 4.60
CA PRO A 150 -4.19 20.47 3.71
C PRO A 150 -4.81 19.79 2.49
N MET A 151 -4.16 18.76 1.93
CA MET A 151 -4.75 17.97 0.84
C MET A 151 -6.00 17.21 1.33
N ASN A 152 -5.91 16.51 2.46
CA ASN A 152 -7.01 15.68 2.96
C ASN A 152 -8.18 16.50 3.56
N THR A 153 -7.94 17.75 3.98
CA THR A 153 -8.98 18.64 4.51
C THR A 153 -9.58 19.59 3.47
N ALA A 154 -9.03 19.65 2.24
CA ALA A 154 -9.57 20.49 1.19
C ALA A 154 -11.01 20.10 0.83
N SER A 155 -11.88 21.10 0.68
CA SER A 155 -13.27 20.92 0.25
C SER A 155 -13.42 20.84 -1.27
N SER A 156 -12.49 21.44 -2.02
CA SER A 156 -12.51 21.47 -3.48
C SER A 156 -11.10 21.57 -4.07
N ILE A 157 -10.98 21.35 -5.39
CA ILE A 157 -9.72 21.60 -6.12
C ILE A 157 -9.34 23.08 -6.06
N ALA A 158 -10.31 23.99 -6.14
CA ALA A 158 -10.05 25.43 -6.07
C ALA A 158 -9.47 25.83 -4.71
N ASP A 159 -10.01 25.29 -3.62
CA ASP A 159 -9.48 25.52 -2.27
C ASP A 159 -8.05 24.99 -2.11
N LEU A 160 -7.79 23.81 -2.68
CA LEU A 160 -6.47 23.20 -2.67
C LEU A 160 -5.46 24.02 -3.50
N CYS A 161 -5.83 24.43 -4.70
CA CYS A 161 -4.98 25.27 -5.53
C CYS A 161 -4.68 26.61 -4.84
N LYS A 162 -5.68 27.22 -4.21
CA LYS A 162 -5.52 28.47 -3.45
C LYS A 162 -4.55 28.32 -2.28
N SER A 163 -4.58 27.21 -1.53
CA SER A 163 -3.72 27.03 -0.35
C SER A 163 -2.22 26.89 -0.68
N TYR A 164 -1.90 26.54 -1.93
CA TYR A 164 -0.53 26.40 -2.42
C TYR A 164 -0.14 27.43 -3.49
N ASP A 165 -1.00 28.42 -3.78
CA ASP A 165 -0.76 29.38 -4.85
C ASP A 165 -0.52 28.69 -6.23
N ILE A 166 -1.36 27.70 -6.54
CA ILE A 166 -1.35 26.98 -7.81
C ILE A 166 -2.42 27.59 -8.72
N ASP A 167 -2.07 27.86 -9.98
CA ASP A 167 -3.07 28.26 -10.97
C ASP A 167 -4.09 27.13 -11.20
N SER A 168 -5.35 27.42 -10.87
CA SER A 168 -6.45 26.47 -10.93
C SER A 168 -7.09 26.37 -12.32
N SER A 169 -6.73 27.27 -13.26
CA SER A 169 -7.33 27.37 -14.59
C SER A 169 -7.33 26.04 -15.36
N SER A 170 -6.29 25.22 -15.14
CA SER A 170 -6.09 23.94 -15.84
C SER A 170 -6.69 22.73 -15.11
N TYR A 171 -7.26 22.91 -13.91
CA TYR A 171 -7.65 21.80 -13.02
C TYR A 171 -9.09 21.83 -12.54
N VAL A 172 -9.74 23.00 -12.54
CA VAL A 172 -11.08 23.17 -11.95
C VAL A 172 -12.18 22.69 -12.90
N TYR A 173 -11.95 22.75 -14.21
CA TYR A 173 -12.90 22.33 -15.22
C TYR A 173 -12.26 21.33 -16.18
N ASP A 174 -13.02 20.32 -16.58
CA ASP A 174 -12.61 19.42 -17.65
C ASP A 174 -12.69 20.13 -19.01
N LYS A 175 -12.30 19.43 -20.09
CA LYS A 175 -12.33 19.98 -21.45
C LYS A 175 -13.73 20.38 -21.95
N PHE A 176 -14.78 20.02 -21.23
CA PHE A 176 -16.17 20.34 -21.54
C PHE A 176 -16.74 21.44 -20.64
N GLY A 177 -15.93 22.00 -19.72
CA GLY A 177 -16.39 23.01 -18.76
C GLY A 177 -17.10 22.41 -17.54
N THR A 178 -17.02 21.09 -17.33
CA THR A 178 -17.60 20.43 -16.14
C THR A 178 -16.66 20.57 -14.96
N PRO A 179 -17.14 20.98 -13.77
CA PRO A 179 -16.31 21.01 -12.58
C PRO A 179 -15.67 19.64 -12.31
N VAL A 180 -14.35 19.64 -12.13
CA VAL A 180 -13.60 18.43 -11.80
C VAL A 180 -13.80 18.12 -10.33
N GLU A 181 -14.24 16.91 -10.03
CA GLU A 181 -14.39 16.48 -8.64
C GLU A 181 -13.03 16.27 -7.99
N LEU A 182 -12.89 16.75 -6.75
CA LEU A 182 -11.71 16.51 -5.91
C LEU A 182 -11.46 15.02 -5.68
N LYS A 183 -12.54 14.22 -5.61
CA LYS A 183 -12.54 12.77 -5.46
C LYS A 183 -13.33 12.16 -6.60
N ASP A 184 -12.63 11.66 -7.60
CA ASP A 184 -13.30 11.01 -8.71
C ASP A 184 -13.53 9.52 -8.39
N PRO A 185 -14.78 9.05 -8.34
CA PRO A 185 -15.09 7.65 -8.06
C PRO A 185 -14.50 6.70 -9.11
N LEU A 186 -14.15 7.20 -10.31
CA LEU A 186 -13.43 6.42 -11.32
C LEU A 186 -12.02 6.04 -10.88
N PHE A 187 -11.45 6.58 -9.81
CA PHE A 187 -10.11 6.19 -9.37
C PHE A 187 -10.11 5.39 -8.05
N ALA A 188 -11.28 5.14 -7.45
CA ALA A 188 -11.45 4.32 -6.26
C ALA A 188 -11.27 2.81 -6.56
N PHE A 189 -10.02 2.35 -6.57
CA PHE A 189 -9.65 0.99 -6.99
C PHE A 189 -10.33 -0.13 -6.16
N GLY A 190 -10.68 0.14 -4.90
CA GLY A 190 -11.29 -0.83 -3.98
C GLY A 190 -12.80 -1.02 -4.12
N GLY A 191 -13.49 -0.29 -5.02
CA GLY A 191 -14.95 -0.36 -5.17
C GLY A 191 -15.76 0.06 -3.93
N GLY A 192 -15.09 0.50 -2.86
CA GLY A 192 -15.70 1.15 -1.71
C GLY A 192 -15.96 2.62 -2.02
N ALA A 193 -16.86 3.25 -1.25
CA ALA A 193 -16.99 4.69 -1.25
C ALA A 193 -15.59 5.30 -1.06
N PRO A 194 -15.21 6.33 -1.84
CA PRO A 194 -13.89 6.92 -1.77
C PRO A 194 -13.60 7.25 -0.30
N ASN A 195 -12.52 6.68 0.22
CA ASN A 195 -12.05 7.04 1.55
C ASN A 195 -11.83 8.55 1.53
N ASN A 196 -12.11 9.26 2.62
CA ASN A 196 -11.91 10.71 2.67
C ASN A 196 -10.43 11.15 2.62
N ILE A 197 -9.54 10.27 2.18
CA ILE A 197 -8.09 10.42 2.15
C ILE A 197 -7.65 10.51 0.69
N LEU A 198 -7.19 11.68 0.26
CA LEU A 198 -6.62 11.94 -1.07
C LEU A 198 -5.15 11.52 -1.16
N VAL A 199 -4.42 11.69 -0.06
CA VAL A 199 -2.99 11.39 0.03
C VAL A 199 -2.68 10.69 1.34
N LYS A 200 -1.87 9.63 1.26
CA LYS A 200 -1.42 8.88 2.43
C LYS A 200 0.11 8.83 2.50
N PRO A 201 0.73 9.38 3.56
CA PRO A 201 2.17 9.30 3.72
C PRO A 201 2.60 7.90 4.16
N ARG A 202 3.72 7.42 3.61
CA ARG A 202 4.42 6.20 4.00
C ARG A 202 5.88 6.54 4.25
N PHE A 203 6.20 6.86 5.49
CA PHE A 203 7.59 7.12 5.89
C PHE A 203 8.39 5.81 5.85
N GLY A 204 9.55 5.86 5.21
CA GLY A 204 10.45 4.72 5.14
C GLY A 204 11.10 4.47 6.49
N PRO A 205 11.51 3.23 6.80
CA PRO A 205 12.33 2.99 7.98
C PRO A 205 13.69 3.71 7.84
N PRO A 206 14.32 4.07 8.98
CA PRO A 206 15.69 4.60 8.99
C PRO A 206 16.61 3.72 8.15
N LYS A 207 17.51 4.34 7.39
CA LYS A 207 18.44 3.58 6.56
C LYS A 207 19.47 2.89 7.45
N GLY A 208 19.58 1.56 7.35
CA GLY A 208 20.61 0.82 8.09
C GLY A 208 22.04 1.19 7.63
N TYR A 209 22.95 1.25 8.61
CA TYR A 209 24.37 1.63 8.42
C TYR A 209 25.06 0.90 7.25
N GLN A 210 25.00 -0.43 7.22
CA GLN A 210 25.66 -1.24 6.19
C GLN A 210 25.18 -0.88 4.77
N ARG A 211 23.89 -0.59 4.61
CA ARG A 211 23.31 -0.19 3.32
C ARG A 211 23.70 1.24 2.94
N ALA A 212 23.78 2.15 3.92
CA ALA A 212 24.25 3.52 3.71
C ALA A 212 25.72 3.52 3.26
N LEU A 213 26.58 2.80 3.99
CA LEU A 213 28.01 2.67 3.69
C LEU A 213 28.26 2.06 2.31
N ALA A 214 27.56 0.98 1.98
CA ALA A 214 27.68 0.33 0.67
C ALA A 214 27.28 1.29 -0.46
N LYS A 215 26.17 2.02 -0.32
CA LYS A 215 25.70 3.00 -1.31
C LYS A 215 26.69 4.15 -1.47
N GLU A 216 27.26 4.63 -0.36
CA GLU A 216 28.23 5.71 -0.36
C GLU A 216 29.54 5.32 -1.06
N LYS A 217 30.11 4.16 -0.70
CA LYS A 217 31.31 3.60 -1.33
C LYS A 217 31.09 3.33 -2.82
N GLU A 218 29.96 2.74 -3.18
CA GLU A 218 29.61 2.46 -4.57
C GLU A 218 29.42 3.75 -5.38
N GLY A 219 28.75 4.75 -4.80
CA GLY A 219 28.54 6.07 -5.40
C GLY A 219 29.86 6.78 -5.68
N MET A 220 30.74 6.88 -4.68
CA MET A 220 32.07 7.46 -4.85
C MET A 220 32.92 6.69 -5.86
N LYS A 221 32.91 5.36 -5.82
CA LYS A 221 33.65 4.53 -6.78
C LYS A 221 33.19 4.75 -8.22
N LYS A 222 31.88 4.88 -8.45
CA LYS A 222 31.30 5.00 -9.81
C LYS A 222 31.35 6.41 -10.36
N MET A 223 31.17 7.42 -9.51
CA MET A 223 30.95 8.81 -9.94
C MET A 223 32.06 9.78 -9.52
N GLY A 224 32.95 9.38 -8.60
CA GLY A 224 34.00 10.26 -8.08
C GLY A 224 33.42 11.58 -7.58
N ASP A 225 33.97 12.70 -8.06
CA ASP A 225 33.55 14.06 -7.69
C ASP A 225 32.11 14.43 -8.12
N LYS A 226 31.51 13.62 -9.01
CA LYS A 226 30.12 13.77 -9.45
C LYS A 226 29.13 13.08 -8.50
N TRP A 227 29.62 12.32 -7.52
CA TRP A 227 28.74 11.73 -6.52
C TRP A 227 28.02 12.82 -5.72
N ILE A 228 26.72 12.63 -5.55
CA ILE A 228 25.81 13.61 -4.95
C ILE A 228 25.39 13.25 -3.52
N GLY A 229 25.96 12.20 -2.93
CA GLY A 229 25.70 11.79 -1.56
C GLY A 229 24.41 10.98 -1.34
N LEU A 230 24.15 10.66 -0.07
CA LEU A 230 22.98 9.88 0.38
C LEU A 230 21.75 10.78 0.60
N ARG A 231 20.79 10.74 -0.32
CA ARG A 231 19.58 11.61 -0.31
C ARG A 231 18.33 10.95 0.26
N ASP A 232 18.36 9.63 0.43
CA ASP A 232 17.22 8.82 0.87
C ASP A 232 17.32 8.43 2.35
N LEU A 233 17.99 9.25 3.18
CA LEU A 233 18.21 8.99 4.62
C LEU A 233 16.90 9.17 5.39
N ASN A 234 16.27 10.34 5.26
CA ASN A 234 14.85 10.53 5.53
C ASN A 234 14.08 10.42 4.21
N ARG A 235 12.97 9.68 4.20
CA ARG A 235 12.18 9.50 2.97
C ARG A 235 10.72 9.21 3.23
N VAL A 236 9.87 9.66 2.32
CA VAL A 236 8.43 9.41 2.33
C VAL A 236 7.93 9.03 0.95
N THR A 237 7.03 8.05 0.88
CA THR A 237 6.19 7.83 -0.30
C THR A 237 4.79 8.35 -0.02
N PHE A 238 4.32 9.30 -0.82
CA PHE A 238 2.92 9.69 -0.86
C PHE A 238 2.17 8.73 -1.78
N GLU A 239 1.23 8.01 -1.19
CA GLU A 239 0.32 7.06 -1.83
C GLU A 239 -0.96 7.80 -2.24
N LEU A 240 -1.26 7.81 -3.54
CA LEU A 240 -2.43 8.49 -4.11
C LEU A 240 -3.25 7.53 -4.99
N GLU A 241 -4.56 7.77 -5.11
CA GLU A 241 -5.42 6.99 -6.00
C GLU A 241 -5.74 7.73 -7.30
N ASP A 242 -5.76 9.06 -7.30
CA ASP A 242 -6.16 9.88 -8.45
C ASP A 242 -4.94 10.54 -9.14
N PRO A 243 -4.77 10.42 -10.48
CA PRO A 243 -3.71 11.09 -11.24
C PRO A 243 -3.66 12.61 -11.07
N LEU A 244 -4.82 13.27 -10.96
CA LEU A 244 -4.88 14.71 -10.71
C LEU A 244 -4.35 15.04 -9.32
N MET A 245 -4.70 14.25 -8.31
CA MET A 245 -4.18 14.46 -6.96
C MET A 245 -2.66 14.27 -6.90
N LEU A 246 -2.11 13.32 -7.69
CA LEU A 246 -0.66 13.17 -7.81
C LEU A 246 -0.01 14.43 -8.37
N THR A 247 -0.61 15.00 -9.43
CA THR A 247 -0.15 16.25 -10.04
C THR A 247 -0.21 17.43 -9.07
N LEU A 248 -1.32 17.57 -8.32
CA LEU A 248 -1.48 18.64 -7.34
C LEU A 248 -0.54 18.46 -6.14
N ALA A 249 -0.28 17.23 -5.68
CA ALA A 249 0.74 16.97 -4.67
C ALA A 249 2.14 17.37 -5.15
N TYR A 250 2.49 17.04 -6.39
CA TYR A 250 3.74 17.49 -7.01
C TYR A 250 3.84 19.02 -7.01
N LYS A 251 2.81 19.73 -7.49
CA LYS A 251 2.81 21.19 -7.54
C LYS A 251 2.87 21.83 -6.15
N ALA A 252 2.17 21.27 -5.18
CA ALA A 252 2.24 21.70 -3.78
C ALA A 252 3.67 21.60 -3.23
N LEU A 253 4.36 20.48 -3.49
CA LEU A 253 5.76 20.28 -3.09
C LEU A 253 6.70 21.28 -3.78
N MET A 254 6.53 21.52 -5.08
CA MET A 254 7.30 22.53 -5.82
C MET A 254 7.13 23.95 -5.28
N LYS A 255 5.94 24.27 -4.75
CA LYS A 255 5.63 25.59 -4.15
C LYS A 255 6.13 25.73 -2.72
N LYS A 256 6.15 24.65 -1.94
CA LYS A 256 6.54 24.66 -0.52
C LYS A 256 8.02 24.46 -0.27
N TYR A 257 8.70 23.73 -1.14
CA TYR A 257 10.09 23.33 -0.94
C TYR A 257 10.95 23.68 -2.14
N LYS A 258 12.23 23.93 -1.87
CA LYS A 258 13.25 23.96 -2.90
C LYS A 258 13.50 22.53 -3.38
N VAL A 259 13.15 22.25 -4.63
CA VAL A 259 13.35 20.94 -5.25
C VAL A 259 14.75 20.90 -5.87
N SER A 260 15.58 20.03 -5.29
CA SER A 260 16.99 19.85 -5.64
C SER A 260 17.22 18.61 -6.49
N GLY A 261 16.18 17.92 -6.92
CA GLY A 261 16.26 16.81 -7.86
C GLY A 261 14.86 16.33 -8.16
N LEU A 262 14.59 16.01 -9.42
CA LEU A 262 13.32 15.45 -9.84
C LEU A 262 13.55 14.49 -10.99
N LYS A 263 13.05 13.26 -10.83
CA LYS A 263 12.95 12.28 -11.90
C LYS A 263 11.51 11.86 -12.10
N ASN A 264 11.02 11.93 -13.33
CA ASN A 264 9.69 11.47 -13.69
C ASN A 264 9.76 10.07 -14.28
N LYS A 265 9.52 9.03 -13.47
CA LYS A 265 9.59 7.64 -13.95
C LYS A 265 8.30 7.14 -14.57
N PHE A 266 7.30 7.99 -14.77
CA PHE A 266 6.09 7.64 -15.51
C PHE A 266 6.28 7.61 -17.02
N GLU A 267 7.52 7.76 -17.52
CA GLU A 267 7.91 7.67 -18.93
C GLU A 267 7.03 6.67 -19.70
N TRP A 268 6.26 7.22 -20.65
CA TRP A 268 5.54 6.45 -21.64
C TRP A 268 6.46 6.21 -22.83
N VAL A 269 7.39 5.28 -22.64
CA VAL A 269 7.82 4.47 -23.77
C VAL A 269 6.71 3.41 -23.93
N HIS A 270 6.47 2.86 -25.11
CA HIS A 270 5.54 1.74 -25.34
C HIS A 270 6.00 0.44 -24.63
N THR A 271 6.47 0.54 -23.39
CA THR A 271 6.99 -0.52 -22.57
C THR A 271 5.84 -1.34 -22.05
N THR A 272 5.78 -2.58 -22.52
CA THR A 272 4.92 -3.64 -21.99
C THR A 272 5.40 -4.16 -20.62
N THR A 273 6.55 -3.66 -20.12
CA THR A 273 7.11 -4.05 -18.83
C THR A 273 7.92 -2.92 -18.19
N TYR A 274 7.81 -2.80 -16.87
CA TYR A 274 8.58 -1.86 -16.06
C TYR A 274 9.69 -2.59 -15.29
N LYS A 275 10.93 -2.11 -15.45
CA LYS A 275 12.08 -2.60 -14.63
C LYS A 275 12.03 -2.09 -13.20
N GLN A 276 11.39 -0.94 -12.99
CA GLN A 276 11.18 -0.31 -11.69
C GLN A 276 9.76 0.26 -11.65
N PRO A 277 9.04 0.17 -10.52
CA PRO A 277 7.73 0.82 -10.39
C PRO A 277 7.86 2.33 -10.62
N PRO A 278 7.01 2.94 -11.46
CA PRO A 278 7.11 4.37 -11.74
C PRO A 278 6.67 5.21 -10.55
N ASP A 279 7.38 6.30 -10.34
CA ASP A 279 7.12 7.36 -9.37
C ASP A 279 7.53 8.72 -9.93
N ILE A 280 6.98 9.79 -9.37
CA ILE A 280 7.67 11.08 -9.35
C ILE A 280 8.62 11.04 -8.17
N HIS A 281 9.91 11.02 -8.45
CA HIS A 281 10.98 10.91 -7.46
C HIS A 281 11.62 12.29 -7.27
N MET A 282 11.45 12.88 -6.09
CA MET A 282 11.90 14.24 -5.78
C MET A 282 12.90 14.22 -4.63
N ASP A 283 13.87 15.13 -4.69
CA ASP A 283 14.77 15.46 -3.59
C ASP A 283 14.43 16.86 -3.11
N LEU A 284 13.93 16.98 -1.88
CA LEU A 284 13.52 18.26 -1.30
C LEU A 284 14.58 18.75 -0.32
N ASP A 285 14.96 20.02 -0.43
CA ASP A 285 15.83 20.69 0.54
C ASP A 285 14.97 21.20 1.70
N LEU A 286 15.13 20.60 2.89
CA LEU A 286 14.42 21.02 4.09
C LEU A 286 15.02 22.27 4.74
N GLY A 287 16.14 22.78 4.21
CA GLY A 287 16.94 23.85 4.78
C GLY A 287 18.40 23.41 4.92
N GLU A 288 19.32 24.37 4.80
CA GLU A 288 20.76 24.16 5.00
C GLU A 288 21.37 23.08 4.09
N GLY A 289 20.69 22.69 3.00
CA GLY A 289 21.14 21.66 2.07
C GLY A 289 20.79 20.23 2.50
N TRP A 290 19.99 20.03 3.55
CA TRP A 290 19.54 18.69 3.96
C TRP A 290 18.45 18.17 3.02
N LEU A 291 18.84 17.27 2.12
CA LEU A 291 17.96 16.68 1.13
C LEU A 291 17.25 15.44 1.67
N VAL A 292 15.94 15.38 1.45
CA VAL A 292 15.07 14.23 1.75
C VAL A 292 14.42 13.69 0.49
N GLU A 293 14.24 12.37 0.42
CA GLU A 293 13.63 11.70 -0.73
C GLU A 293 12.10 11.67 -0.58
N VAL A 294 11.39 12.23 -1.55
CA VAL A 294 9.93 12.17 -1.65
C VAL A 294 9.52 11.46 -2.92
N GLN A 295 8.68 10.43 -2.79
CA GLN A 295 8.15 9.68 -3.93
C GLN A 295 6.63 9.88 -4.03
N LEU A 296 6.11 10.23 -5.20
CA LEU A 296 4.66 10.22 -5.48
C LEU A 296 4.32 8.98 -6.30
N MET A 297 3.43 8.14 -5.78
CA MET A 297 3.13 6.85 -6.40
C MET A 297 1.65 6.48 -6.24
N PHE A 298 1.11 5.80 -7.23
CA PHE A 298 -0.25 5.25 -7.15
C PHE A 298 -0.34 4.08 -6.15
N ALA A 299 -1.46 3.99 -5.42
CA ALA A 299 -1.67 2.97 -4.39
C ALA A 299 -1.56 1.53 -4.91
N SER A 300 -2.11 1.28 -6.10
CA SER A 300 -2.04 -0.04 -6.77
C SER A 300 -0.62 -0.36 -7.24
N VAL A 301 0.11 0.62 -7.81
CA VAL A 301 1.54 0.48 -8.18
C VAL A 301 2.40 0.21 -6.95
N LEU A 302 2.12 0.89 -5.83
CA LEU A 302 2.80 0.65 -4.55
C LEU A 302 2.54 -0.77 -4.02
N THR A 303 1.37 -1.33 -4.29
CA THR A 303 1.04 -2.73 -3.96
C THR A 303 1.89 -3.71 -4.76
N VAL A 304 2.03 -3.48 -6.08
CA VAL A 304 2.93 -4.28 -6.93
C VAL A 304 4.39 -4.13 -6.47
N LYS A 305 4.85 -2.90 -6.18
CA LYS A 305 6.20 -2.59 -5.69
C LYS A 305 6.58 -3.40 -4.45
N LYS A 306 5.67 -3.54 -3.48
CA LYS A 306 5.93 -4.29 -2.25
C LYS A 306 6.21 -5.77 -2.50
N GLU A 307 5.55 -6.37 -3.49
CA GLU A 307 5.83 -7.74 -3.87
C GLU A 307 7.11 -7.83 -4.70
N LEU A 308 7.29 -6.93 -5.66
CA LEU A 308 8.46 -6.87 -6.54
C LEU A 308 9.76 -6.72 -5.74
N HIS A 309 9.76 -5.90 -4.69
CA HIS A 309 10.95 -5.68 -3.85
C HIS A 309 11.49 -6.97 -3.21
N LYS A 310 10.63 -7.92 -2.83
CA LYS A 310 11.07 -9.19 -2.24
C LYS A 310 11.94 -9.99 -3.23
N PHE A 311 11.48 -10.10 -4.47
CA PHE A 311 12.22 -10.78 -5.52
C PHE A 311 13.45 -9.98 -5.98
N TYR A 312 13.35 -8.66 -6.01
CA TYR A 312 14.47 -7.78 -6.35
C TYR A 312 15.65 -7.94 -5.38
N ASP A 313 15.38 -8.11 -4.09
CA ASP A 313 16.43 -8.35 -3.08
C ASP A 313 17.17 -9.69 -3.34
N VAL A 314 16.45 -10.73 -3.77
CA VAL A 314 17.05 -12.02 -4.19
C VAL A 314 17.90 -11.87 -5.45
N VAL A 315 17.42 -11.13 -6.46
CA VAL A 315 18.19 -10.88 -7.69
C VAL A 315 19.51 -10.16 -7.38
N ARG A 316 19.49 -9.21 -6.44
CA ARG A 316 20.66 -8.41 -6.04
C ARG A 316 21.63 -9.12 -5.10
N ALA A 317 21.18 -10.14 -4.39
CA ALA A 317 22.04 -10.89 -3.49
C ALA A 317 23.25 -11.44 -4.25
N GLU A 318 24.45 -11.17 -3.73
CA GLU A 318 25.71 -11.67 -4.28
C GLU A 318 26.06 -13.07 -3.76
N LYS A 319 25.55 -13.41 -2.57
CA LYS A 319 25.89 -14.65 -1.86
C LYS A 319 24.65 -15.26 -1.19
N PRO A 320 24.61 -16.59 -1.01
CA PRO A 320 23.53 -17.29 -0.30
C PRO A 320 23.12 -16.68 1.04
N GLN A 321 24.10 -16.25 1.83
CA GLN A 321 23.92 -15.76 3.20
C GLN A 321 23.04 -14.49 3.27
N ALA A 322 22.96 -13.73 2.17
CA ALA A 322 22.20 -12.49 2.13
C ALA A 322 20.68 -12.70 2.09
N ILE A 323 20.20 -13.92 1.83
CA ILE A 323 18.77 -14.24 1.65
C ILE A 323 18.30 -15.46 2.46
N LEU A 324 18.94 -15.72 3.59
CA LEU A 324 18.57 -16.84 4.48
C LEU A 324 17.27 -16.58 5.24
N SER A 325 16.90 -15.32 5.44
CA SER A 325 15.63 -14.97 6.09
C SER A 325 14.46 -15.19 5.13
N PRO A 326 13.34 -15.77 5.61
CA PRO A 326 12.15 -15.97 4.77
C PRO A 326 11.66 -14.68 4.10
N LEU A 327 11.50 -14.70 2.76
CA LEU A 327 11.00 -13.57 1.97
C LEU A 327 9.53 -13.26 2.28
N PHE A 328 8.77 -14.33 2.49
CA PHE A 328 7.37 -14.28 2.84
C PHE A 328 7.26 -14.58 4.33
N LYS A 329 6.25 -14.01 4.98
CA LYS A 329 5.86 -14.53 6.29
C LYS A 329 5.60 -16.01 6.08
N VAL A 330 6.46 -16.85 6.66
CA VAL A 330 6.14 -18.26 6.83
C VAL A 330 4.76 -18.22 7.44
N ALA A 331 3.78 -18.81 6.76
CA ALA A 331 2.47 -18.95 7.38
C ALA A 331 2.80 -19.54 8.74
N GLN A 332 2.52 -18.80 9.82
CA GLN A 332 2.35 -19.44 11.12
C GLN A 332 1.54 -20.68 10.78
N THR A 333 2.07 -21.85 11.11
CA THR A 333 1.50 -23.15 10.74
C THR A 333 -0.01 -23.03 10.82
N ILE A 334 -0.76 -23.61 9.89
CA ILE A 334 -2.23 -23.48 9.87
C ILE A 334 -2.84 -23.68 11.27
N GLU A 335 -2.21 -24.51 12.12
CA GLU A 335 -2.43 -24.62 13.57
C GLU A 335 -2.29 -23.31 14.37
N ALA A 336 -1.19 -22.56 14.27
CA ALA A 336 -1.01 -21.28 14.95
C ALA A 336 -1.99 -20.19 14.46
N VAL A 337 -2.38 -20.19 13.18
CA VAL A 337 -3.44 -19.29 12.67
C VAL A 337 -4.82 -19.75 13.15
N LYS A 338 -5.07 -21.07 13.22
CA LYS A 338 -6.27 -21.65 13.84
C LYS A 338 -6.36 -21.24 15.29
N ASP A 339 -5.29 -21.34 16.07
CA ASP A 339 -5.26 -21.00 17.49
C ASP A 339 -5.54 -19.51 17.72
N GLU A 340 -4.93 -18.61 16.92
CA GLU A 340 -5.20 -17.18 17.02
C GLU A 340 -6.64 -16.81 16.65
N GLU A 341 -7.22 -17.43 15.60
CA GLU A 341 -8.59 -17.15 15.19
C GLU A 341 -9.62 -17.82 16.13
N ILE A 342 -9.35 -19.03 16.63
CA ILE A 342 -10.14 -19.70 17.69
C ILE A 342 -10.16 -18.83 18.95
N GLU A 343 -9.00 -18.31 19.38
CA GLU A 343 -8.91 -17.45 20.57
C GLU A 343 -9.64 -16.11 20.36
N ARG A 344 -9.55 -15.55 19.15
CA ARG A 344 -10.32 -14.35 18.78
C ARG A 344 -11.82 -14.61 18.80
N MET A 345 -12.27 -15.74 18.27
CA MET A 345 -13.67 -16.16 18.29
C MET A 345 -14.15 -16.40 19.73
N ARG A 346 -13.33 -17.02 20.59
CA ARG A 346 -13.60 -17.22 22.02
C ARG A 346 -13.83 -15.88 22.73
N LYS A 347 -12.95 -14.90 22.53
CA LYS A 347 -13.10 -13.54 23.10
C LYS A 347 -14.36 -12.83 22.62
N MET A 348 -14.74 -13.02 21.35
CA MET A 348 -16.00 -12.50 20.82
C MET A 348 -17.22 -13.17 21.49
N MET A 349 -17.17 -14.48 21.72
CA MET A 349 -18.23 -15.21 22.42
C MET A 349 -18.37 -14.77 23.87
N GLU A 350 -17.26 -14.65 24.61
CA GLU A 350 -17.26 -14.14 25.99
C GLU A 350 -17.85 -12.73 26.07
N SER A 351 -17.46 -11.85 25.13
CA SER A 351 -18.01 -10.48 25.06
C SER A 351 -19.51 -10.47 24.76
N ALA A 352 -19.98 -11.34 23.86
CA ALA A 352 -21.41 -11.47 23.54
C ALA A 352 -22.20 -12.03 24.72
N GLU A 353 -21.65 -12.99 25.46
CA GLU A 353 -22.28 -13.56 26.65
C GLU A 353 -22.37 -12.55 27.80
N VAL A 354 -21.32 -11.75 28.02
CA VAL A 354 -21.34 -10.64 28.98
C VAL A 354 -22.42 -9.62 28.60
N ALA A 355 -22.52 -9.25 27.33
CA ALA A 355 -23.56 -8.34 26.84
C ALA A 355 -24.97 -8.91 27.05
N HIS A 356 -25.16 -10.21 26.80
CA HIS A 356 -26.43 -10.90 27.05
C HIS A 356 -26.80 -10.92 28.54
N LYS A 357 -25.85 -11.27 29.42
CA LYS A 357 -26.03 -11.23 30.89
C LYS A 357 -26.34 -9.82 31.41
N MET A 358 -25.72 -8.79 30.83
CA MET A 358 -26.03 -7.39 31.14
C MET A 358 -27.45 -7.01 30.73
N ASN A 359 -27.93 -7.48 29.57
CA ASN A 359 -29.31 -7.27 29.14
C ASN A 359 -30.32 -8.00 30.04
N GLN A 360 -30.08 -9.27 30.40
CA GLN A 360 -30.96 -10.02 31.31
C GLN A 360 -31.07 -9.36 32.69
N ARG A 361 -29.96 -8.87 33.26
CA ARG A 361 -29.97 -8.13 34.53
C ARG A 361 -30.74 -6.80 34.45
N ARG A 362 -30.78 -6.18 33.26
CA ARG A 362 -31.58 -4.98 32.99
C ARG A 362 -33.07 -5.29 32.89
N GLU A 363 -33.43 -6.39 32.23
CA GLU A 363 -34.82 -6.87 32.13
C GLU A 363 -35.41 -7.26 33.49
N SER A 364 -34.59 -7.84 34.39
CA SER A 364 -34.99 -8.10 35.77
C SER A 364 -35.04 -6.85 36.65
N GLY A 365 -34.55 -5.70 36.16
CA GLY A 365 -34.34 -4.47 36.93
C GLY A 365 -35.48 -3.45 36.83
N THR A 366 -36.09 -3.25 35.67
CA THR A 366 -37.24 -2.33 35.49
C THR A 366 -37.85 -2.56 34.11
N ALA A 367 -38.90 -3.37 34.03
CA ALA A 367 -39.54 -3.79 32.78
C ALA A 367 -40.47 -2.73 32.13
N SER A 368 -40.55 -1.50 32.62
CA SER A 368 -41.60 -0.54 32.21
C SER A 368 -41.23 0.44 31.09
N ALA A 369 -40.05 0.34 30.45
CA ALA A 369 -39.55 1.39 29.58
C ALA A 369 -39.09 0.97 28.16
N TRP A 370 -39.41 -0.23 27.69
CA TRP A 370 -39.04 -0.64 26.33
C TRP A 370 -40.28 -0.95 25.50
N GLY A 371 -40.48 -0.15 24.44
CA GLY A 371 -41.59 -0.29 23.49
C GLY A 371 -41.56 -1.63 22.73
N GLU A 372 -42.71 -1.98 22.17
CA GLU A 372 -43.12 -3.30 21.63
C GLU A 372 -42.19 -3.97 20.57
N GLY A 373 -41.04 -3.39 20.20
CA GLY A 373 -40.12 -3.97 19.20
C GLY A 373 -38.85 -4.61 19.74
N ALA A 374 -38.52 -4.48 21.04
CA ALA A 374 -37.25 -4.95 21.58
C ALA A 374 -37.16 -6.50 21.64
N GLY A 375 -38.26 -7.16 22.03
CA GLY A 375 -38.32 -8.63 22.13
C GLY A 375 -38.18 -9.34 20.77
N GLU A 376 -38.74 -8.76 19.70
CA GLU A 376 -38.58 -9.31 18.35
C GLU A 376 -37.14 -9.21 17.86
N ARG A 377 -36.47 -8.09 18.13
CA ARG A 377 -35.07 -7.87 17.73
C ARG A 377 -34.09 -8.76 18.50
N ILE A 378 -34.39 -9.08 19.75
CA ILE A 378 -33.62 -10.06 20.54
C ILE A 378 -33.79 -11.46 19.94
N LYS A 379 -35.02 -11.91 19.67
CA LYS A 379 -35.28 -13.19 19.00
C LYS A 379 -34.60 -13.30 17.64
N GLU A 380 -34.56 -12.21 16.87
CA GLU A 380 -33.85 -12.15 15.60
C GLU A 380 -32.33 -12.36 15.78
N LEU A 381 -31.73 -11.72 16.78
CA LEU A 381 -30.29 -11.86 17.09
C LEU A 381 -29.96 -13.25 17.62
N GLU A 382 -30.82 -13.84 18.45
CA GLU A 382 -30.69 -15.22 18.92
C GLU A 382 -30.76 -16.22 17.77
N GLY A 383 -31.68 -16.02 16.81
CA GLY A 383 -31.78 -16.82 15.59
C GLY A 383 -30.52 -16.72 14.72
N LYS A 384 -29.98 -15.51 14.52
CA LYS A 384 -28.73 -15.30 13.78
C LYS A 384 -27.53 -15.94 14.47
N LEU A 385 -27.45 -15.87 15.80
CA LEU A 385 -26.39 -16.49 16.58
C LEU A 385 -26.48 -18.02 16.52
N ALA A 386 -27.68 -18.59 16.59
CA ALA A 386 -27.89 -20.04 16.47
C ALA A 386 -27.51 -20.56 15.08
N ALA A 387 -27.96 -19.89 14.01
CA ALA A 387 -27.61 -20.24 12.64
C ALA A 387 -26.10 -20.19 12.40
N TRP A 388 -25.42 -19.19 12.96
CA TRP A 388 -23.98 -19.06 12.87
C TRP A 388 -23.23 -20.17 13.64
N LYS A 389 -23.70 -20.54 14.85
CA LYS A 389 -23.12 -21.65 15.63
C LYS A 389 -23.23 -22.99 14.90
N THR A 390 -24.37 -23.25 14.25
CA THR A 390 -24.57 -24.46 13.44
C THR A 390 -23.61 -24.49 12.25
N TRP A 391 -23.51 -23.38 11.51
CA TRP A 391 -22.58 -23.26 10.38
C TRP A 391 -21.12 -23.47 10.78
N ALA A 392 -20.67 -22.87 11.88
CA ALA A 392 -19.30 -22.99 12.35
C ALA A 392 -18.95 -24.45 12.73
N ARG A 393 -19.91 -25.19 13.30
CA ARG A 393 -19.76 -26.62 13.62
C ARG A 393 -19.65 -27.47 12.35
N GLU A 394 -20.55 -27.27 11.40
CA GLU A 394 -20.53 -27.99 10.12
C GLU A 394 -19.25 -27.73 9.31
N ALA A 395 -18.73 -26.50 9.37
CA ALA A 395 -17.46 -26.14 8.74
C ALA A 395 -16.27 -26.84 9.41
N LEU A 396 -16.30 -27.02 10.74
CA LEU A 396 -15.29 -27.76 11.49
C LEU A 396 -15.33 -29.25 11.15
N GLU A 397 -16.51 -29.87 11.19
CA GLU A 397 -16.71 -31.31 10.92
C GLU A 397 -16.24 -31.67 9.50
N LYS A 398 -16.63 -30.87 8.49
CA LYS A 398 -16.18 -31.08 7.10
C LYS A 398 -14.67 -30.90 6.90
N PHE A 399 -14.02 -30.11 7.75
CA PHE A 399 -12.59 -29.89 7.69
C PHE A 399 -11.83 -31.05 8.35
N GLU A 400 -12.32 -31.56 9.48
CA GLU A 400 -11.73 -32.70 10.21
C GLU A 400 -11.83 -34.02 9.42
N ASP A 401 -12.90 -34.20 8.65
CA ASP A 401 -13.10 -35.39 7.81
C ASP A 401 -12.37 -35.36 6.45
N SER A 402 -11.60 -34.30 6.15
CA SER A 402 -10.83 -34.19 4.90
C SER A 402 -9.50 -34.95 4.99
N PRO A 403 -9.29 -36.05 4.21
CA PRO A 403 -8.10 -36.89 4.31
C PRO A 403 -6.79 -36.21 3.84
N GLU A 404 -6.85 -34.99 3.31
CA GLU A 404 -5.68 -34.24 2.82
C GLU A 404 -5.37 -32.96 3.61
N GLY A 405 -6.01 -32.71 4.76
CA GLY A 405 -5.82 -31.44 5.48
C GLY A 405 -6.23 -30.24 4.63
N GLY A 406 -7.42 -30.36 4.02
CA GLY A 406 -7.88 -29.62 2.84
C GLY A 406 -7.53 -28.13 2.79
N LEU A 407 -6.92 -27.74 1.67
CA LEU A 407 -6.97 -26.38 1.15
C LEU A 407 -8.42 -25.89 1.17
N ILE A 408 -8.65 -24.74 1.80
CA ILE A 408 -9.94 -24.05 1.77
C ILE A 408 -10.25 -23.73 0.30
N ASP A 409 -11.22 -24.44 -0.29
CA ASP A 409 -11.64 -24.24 -1.66
C ASP A 409 -12.26 -22.82 -1.85
N ASP A 410 -12.13 -22.27 -3.06
CA ASP A 410 -12.63 -20.95 -3.45
C ASP A 410 -14.12 -20.74 -3.15
N HIS A 411 -14.92 -21.81 -3.13
CA HIS A 411 -16.32 -21.82 -2.73
C HIS A 411 -16.50 -21.43 -1.26
N PHE A 412 -15.63 -21.90 -0.36
CA PHE A 412 -15.67 -21.58 1.08
C PHE A 412 -15.26 -20.13 1.33
N SER A 413 -14.20 -19.65 0.67
CA SER A 413 -13.78 -18.23 0.71
C SER A 413 -14.81 -17.28 0.08
N SER A 414 -15.48 -17.71 -0.99
CA SER A 414 -16.56 -16.97 -1.67
C SER A 414 -17.80 -16.85 -0.79
N ARG A 415 -18.18 -17.92 -0.07
CA ARG A 415 -19.28 -17.91 0.90
C ARG A 415 -18.98 -17.06 2.13
N LEU A 416 -17.76 -17.12 2.67
CA LEU A 416 -17.27 -16.22 3.73
C LEU A 416 -17.39 -14.73 3.34
N LYS A 417 -17.23 -14.39 2.06
CA LYS A 417 -17.39 -13.03 1.55
C LYS A 417 -18.88 -12.66 1.34
N LYS A 418 -19.73 -13.60 0.90
CA LYS A 418 -21.16 -13.38 0.62
C LYS A 418 -22.04 -13.33 1.87
N GLU A 419 -21.78 -14.17 2.86
CA GLU A 419 -22.64 -14.34 4.05
C GLU A 419 -22.16 -13.52 5.26
N ARG A 420 -21.30 -12.52 5.06
CA ARG A 420 -21.01 -11.51 6.09
C ARG A 420 -22.33 -10.91 6.58
N VAL A 421 -22.86 -11.39 7.70
CA VAL A 421 -23.78 -10.61 8.53
C VAL A 421 -22.97 -9.38 8.91
N PRO A 422 -23.30 -8.19 8.42
CA PRO A 422 -22.43 -7.04 8.58
C PRO A 422 -22.64 -6.52 10.00
N ILE A 423 -22.19 -7.23 11.04
CA ILE A 423 -22.01 -6.61 12.36
C ILE A 423 -20.73 -5.77 12.26
N THR A 424 -20.86 -4.62 11.62
CA THR A 424 -19.79 -3.64 11.52
C THR A 424 -19.44 -3.12 12.91
N LYS A 425 -18.21 -2.63 13.09
CA LYS A 425 -17.82 -1.84 14.28
C LYS A 425 -18.83 -0.71 14.58
N LYS A 426 -19.53 -0.21 13.55
CA LYS A 426 -20.63 0.76 13.64
C LYS A 426 -21.88 0.19 14.31
N HIS A 427 -22.23 -1.08 14.10
CA HIS A 427 -23.31 -1.75 14.85
C HIS A 427 -22.96 -1.95 16.32
N PHE A 428 -21.71 -2.33 16.61
CA PHE A 428 -21.23 -2.45 17.99
C PHE A 428 -21.18 -1.08 18.71
N LEU A 429 -20.78 -0.02 18.00
CA LEU A 429 -20.79 1.35 18.50
C LEU A 429 -22.19 1.96 18.59
N SER A 430 -23.14 1.59 17.73
CA SER A 430 -24.56 1.96 17.85
C SER A 430 -25.15 1.38 19.13
N ILE A 431 -24.97 0.06 19.35
CA ILE A 431 -25.39 -0.61 20.59
C ILE A 431 -24.72 0.05 21.80
N LYS A 432 -23.43 0.37 21.73
CA LYS A 432 -22.71 1.09 22.79
C LYS A 432 -23.28 2.49 23.03
N ASN A 433 -23.52 3.29 21.99
CA ASN A 433 -24.02 4.66 22.13
C ASN A 433 -25.48 4.73 22.59
N ASP A 434 -26.31 3.79 22.15
CA ASP A 434 -27.69 3.64 22.62
C ASP A 434 -27.73 3.17 24.08
N CYS A 435 -26.71 2.43 24.53
CA CYS A 435 -26.58 1.98 25.92
C CYS A 435 -26.08 3.05 26.92
N TYR A 436 -25.40 4.11 26.44
CA TYR A 436 -24.76 5.15 27.27
C TYR A 436 -25.53 6.49 27.30
N ARG A 437 -26.61 6.64 26.53
CA ARG A 437 -27.40 7.88 26.46
C ARG A 437 -28.37 8.20 27.63
N PRO A 438 -28.69 7.34 28.61
CA PRO A 438 -29.54 7.77 29.73
C PRO A 438 -28.79 8.37 30.93
N PHE A 439 -27.48 8.65 30.84
CA PHE A 439 -26.70 9.24 31.94
C PHE A 439 -25.95 10.53 31.58
N LEU A 440 -26.51 11.32 30.66
CA LEU A 440 -26.22 12.75 30.50
C LEU A 440 -27.52 13.53 30.41
#